data_AF-A0A2V5IQ23-F1
#
_entry.id   AF-A0A2V5IQ23-F1
#
_cell.length_a   1.000
_cell.length_b   1.000
_cell.length_c   1.000
_cell.angle_alpha   90.00
_cell.angle_beta   90.00
_cell.angle_gamma   90.00
#
_symmetry.space_group_name_H-M   'P 1'
#
loop_
_entity.id
_entity.type
_entity.pdbx_description
1 polymer ?
#
loop_
_entity_poly.entity_id
_entity_poly.type
_entity_poly.pdbx_seq_one_letter_code
_entity_poly.pdbx_strand_id
1 'polypeptide(L)'
;MTIKEPNTPAELAAWSTKAISRIDTFLFWAVRSVSTLGVIVSAWAAISTGGMLVHGHPAYAILLGIVFISCAAVAAHSWLSRTITRRRFRVLRGIGLVASCAVLALIWWLVPYGAASPALAAMTSDETFTVTESASQIVMTPTSTPSEVGVFFQPGALVDARAYAAVLRALAESGHVVLIPKQPFGIAFLSTRAFTSAQTQHPPVARWVLGGHSLGGAVTANDAQAFSKDPASPVAGVIFSHPTQLQT
;
A
#
# COMPACT_ATOMS: atom_id res chain seq x y z
N MET A 1 15.87 -8.08 56.73
CA MET A 1 16.75 -8.94 55.92
C MET A 1 17.89 -8.07 55.42
N THR A 2 18.98 -8.02 56.16
CA THR A 2 20.08 -7.06 55.99
C THR A 2 20.94 -7.52 54.81
N ILE A 3 21.02 -6.71 53.75
CA ILE A 3 21.86 -7.03 52.59
C ILE A 3 23.32 -6.90 53.03
N LYS A 4 24.00 -8.03 53.16
CA LYS A 4 25.42 -8.12 53.51
C LYS A 4 26.24 -7.63 52.32
N GLU A 5 27.03 -6.57 52.51
CA GLU A 5 27.96 -6.10 51.48
C GLU A 5 29.03 -7.18 51.22
N PRO A 6 29.33 -7.50 49.95
CA PRO A 6 30.32 -8.52 49.59
C PRO A 6 31.73 -8.04 49.93
N ASN A 7 32.46 -8.84 50.67
CA ASN A 7 33.75 -8.48 51.27
C ASN A 7 34.89 -9.42 50.85
N THR A 8 34.65 -10.31 49.89
CA THR A 8 35.71 -11.12 49.27
C THR A 8 35.96 -10.70 47.81
N PRO A 9 37.22 -10.77 47.33
CA PRO A 9 37.53 -10.49 45.91
C PRO A 9 36.73 -11.36 44.93
N ALA A 10 36.38 -12.58 45.32
CA ALA A 10 35.56 -13.51 44.52
C ALA A 10 34.08 -13.11 44.47
N GLU A 11 33.48 -12.63 45.57
CA GLU A 11 32.12 -12.09 45.57
C GLU A 11 32.03 -10.74 44.86
N LEU A 12 33.06 -9.89 45.00
CA LEU A 12 33.16 -8.64 44.24
C LEU A 12 33.35 -8.93 42.73
N ALA A 13 34.10 -9.96 42.35
CA ALA A 13 34.20 -10.40 40.96
C ALA A 13 32.88 -10.99 40.44
N ALA A 14 32.18 -11.79 41.24
CA ALA A 14 30.87 -12.36 40.90
C ALA A 14 29.76 -11.30 40.83
N TRP A 15 29.86 -10.24 41.64
CA TRP A 15 29.00 -9.06 41.59
C TRP A 15 29.34 -8.15 40.40
N SER A 16 30.63 -8.01 40.09
CA SER A 16 31.19 -7.15 39.02
C SER A 16 31.04 -7.74 37.61
N THR A 17 30.88 -9.06 37.46
CA THR A 17 30.86 -9.71 36.13
C THR A 17 29.65 -10.61 35.89
N LYS A 18 28.46 -10.01 35.77
CA LYS A 18 27.49 -10.54 34.79
C LYS A 18 27.79 -9.94 33.42
N ALA A 19 28.96 -10.31 32.88
CA ALA A 19 29.52 -9.79 31.63
C ALA A 19 28.45 -9.67 30.53
N ILE A 20 28.47 -8.54 29.81
CA ILE A 20 27.68 -8.30 28.60
C ILE A 20 27.99 -9.43 27.63
N SER A 21 26.97 -10.16 27.18
CA SER A 21 27.20 -11.27 26.25
C SER A 21 27.46 -10.73 24.83
N ARG A 22 28.20 -11.49 24.00
CA ARG A 22 28.35 -11.17 22.55
C ARG A 22 26.99 -10.96 21.87
N ILE A 23 25.96 -11.67 22.32
CA ILE A 23 24.58 -11.55 21.82
C ILE A 23 23.95 -10.21 22.20
N ASP A 24 24.21 -9.68 23.41
CA ASP A 24 23.68 -8.37 23.83
C ASP A 24 24.29 -7.24 22.99
N THR A 25 25.60 -7.30 22.74
CA THR A 25 26.31 -6.38 21.85
C THR A 25 25.80 -6.50 20.42
N PHE A 26 25.65 -7.72 19.89
CA PHE A 26 25.08 -7.94 18.55
C PHE A 26 23.68 -7.36 18.43
N LEU A 27 22.75 -7.69 19.33
CA LEU A 27 21.38 -7.19 19.29
C LEU A 27 21.30 -5.66 19.43
N PHE A 28 22.22 -5.05 20.17
CA PHE A 28 22.32 -3.61 20.30
C PHE A 28 22.68 -2.95 18.96
N TRP A 29 23.73 -3.42 18.30
CA TRP A 29 24.12 -2.92 16.98
C TRP A 29 23.10 -3.26 15.90
N ALA A 30 22.53 -4.46 15.91
CA ALA A 30 21.51 -4.88 14.95
C ALA A 30 20.27 -3.98 15.01
N VAL A 31 19.78 -3.63 16.21
CA VAL A 31 18.65 -2.69 16.36
C VAL A 31 19.00 -1.31 15.80
N ARG A 32 20.22 -0.79 16.04
CA ARG A 32 20.67 0.48 15.45
C ARG A 32 20.68 0.40 13.93
N SER A 33 21.31 -0.62 13.37
CA SER A 33 21.42 -0.81 11.92
C SER A 33 20.04 -0.94 11.27
N VAL A 34 19.16 -1.79 11.80
CA VAL A 34 17.82 -2.01 11.21
C VAL A 34 16.92 -0.79 11.36
N SER A 35 16.94 -0.08 12.48
CA SER A 35 16.14 1.15 12.64
C SER A 35 16.62 2.28 11.74
N THR A 36 17.94 2.48 11.61
CA THR A 36 18.49 3.46 10.66
C THR A 36 18.19 3.06 9.21
N LEU A 37 18.34 1.78 8.86
CA LEU A 37 17.95 1.28 7.54
C LEU A 37 16.47 1.49 7.28
N GLY A 38 15.61 1.30 8.28
CA GLY A 38 14.17 1.49 8.14
C GLY A 38 13.76 2.93 7.83
N VAL A 39 14.46 3.92 8.41
CA VAL A 39 14.30 5.34 8.03
C VAL A 39 14.69 5.55 6.56
N ILE A 40 15.83 5.00 6.13
CA ILE A 40 16.34 5.13 4.77
C ILE A 40 15.39 4.46 3.75
N VAL A 41 14.99 3.21 4.01
CA VAL A 41 14.09 2.45 3.13
C VAL A 41 12.72 3.13 3.01
N SER A 42 12.16 3.63 4.12
CA SER A 42 10.86 4.32 4.06
C SER A 42 10.94 5.63 3.29
N ALA A 43 12.03 6.40 3.46
CA ALA A 43 12.26 7.63 2.70
C ALA A 43 12.50 7.34 1.21
N TRP A 44 13.33 6.34 0.90
CA TRP A 44 13.56 5.88 -0.46
C TRP A 44 12.27 5.42 -1.13
N ALA A 45 11.48 4.56 -0.47
CA ALA A 45 10.21 4.07 -0.99
C ALA A 45 9.23 5.22 -1.26
N ALA A 46 9.19 6.23 -0.38
CA ALA A 46 8.41 7.44 -0.59
C ALA A 46 8.84 8.19 -1.87
N ILE A 47 10.15 8.42 -2.04
CA ILE A 47 10.70 9.09 -3.22
C ILE A 47 10.42 8.29 -4.50
N SER A 48 10.66 6.98 -4.48
CA SER A 48 10.45 6.08 -5.62
C SER A 48 8.98 5.97 -6.04
N THR A 49 8.06 6.11 -5.10
CA THR A 49 6.61 6.09 -5.37
C THR A 49 6.14 7.34 -6.11
N GLY A 50 6.86 8.47 -5.96
CA GLY A 50 6.59 9.71 -6.66
C GLY A 50 5.16 10.21 -6.45
N GLY A 51 4.49 10.61 -7.54
CA GLY A 51 3.13 11.18 -7.50
C GLY A 51 2.08 10.24 -6.90
N MET A 52 2.31 8.93 -6.92
CA MET A 52 1.34 7.98 -6.37
C MET A 52 1.22 8.04 -4.84
N LEU A 53 2.15 8.72 -4.13
CA LEU A 53 1.97 8.99 -2.70
C LEU A 53 0.75 9.87 -2.41
N VAL A 54 0.46 10.81 -3.33
CA VAL A 54 -0.65 11.76 -3.20
C VAL A 54 -1.88 11.24 -3.92
N HIS A 55 -1.67 10.66 -5.12
CA HIS A 55 -2.73 10.22 -6.00
C HIS A 55 -3.12 8.74 -5.81
N GLY A 56 -2.40 7.97 -5.01
CA GLY A 56 -2.76 6.59 -4.67
C GLY A 56 -3.75 6.51 -3.51
N HIS A 57 -4.03 5.27 -3.08
CA HIS A 57 -4.80 5.05 -1.86
C HIS A 57 -3.97 5.45 -0.62
N PRO A 58 -4.51 6.24 0.34
CA PRO A 58 -3.73 6.83 1.43
C PRO A 58 -3.10 5.82 2.39
N ALA A 59 -3.60 4.58 2.42
CA ALA A 59 -3.08 3.49 3.26
C ALA A 59 -1.56 3.30 3.13
N TYR A 60 -1.01 3.44 1.92
CA TYR A 60 0.43 3.25 1.71
C TYR A 60 1.25 4.43 2.27
N ALA A 61 0.81 5.66 2.05
CA ALA A 61 1.44 6.85 2.64
C ALA A 61 1.41 6.81 4.18
N ILE A 62 0.28 6.37 4.76
CA ILE A 62 0.13 6.19 6.20
C ILE A 62 1.11 5.11 6.71
N LEU A 63 1.21 3.97 6.03
CA LEU A 63 2.15 2.90 6.37
C LEU A 63 3.60 3.42 6.39
N LEU A 64 4.02 4.12 5.33
CA LEU A 64 5.35 4.71 5.26
C LEU A 64 5.60 5.72 6.39
N GLY A 65 4.63 6.58 6.69
CA GLY A 65 4.71 7.53 7.79
C GLY A 65 4.88 6.84 9.15
N ILE A 66 4.07 5.83 9.45
CA ILE A 66 4.14 5.07 10.70
C ILE A 66 5.51 4.38 10.83
N VAL A 67 5.98 3.71 9.76
CA VAL A 67 7.26 2.99 9.81
C VAL A 67 8.43 3.96 9.89
N PHE A 68 8.41 5.08 9.17
CA PHE A 68 9.42 6.12 9.26
C PHE A 68 9.52 6.69 10.68
N ILE A 69 8.40 7.12 11.27
CA ILE A 69 8.36 7.70 12.62
C ILE A 69 8.83 6.67 13.65
N SER A 70 8.34 5.43 13.57
CA SER A 70 8.71 4.36 14.49
C SER A 70 10.22 4.05 14.41
N CYS A 71 10.75 3.92 13.19
CA CYS A 71 12.18 3.67 12.96
C CYS A 71 13.04 4.84 13.41
N ALA A 72 12.61 6.09 13.15
CA ALA A 72 13.32 7.29 13.58
C ALA A 72 13.36 7.41 15.11
N ALA A 73 12.25 7.14 15.79
CA ALA A 73 12.19 7.15 17.26
C ALA A 73 13.10 6.07 17.87
N VAL A 74 13.07 4.84 17.32
CA VAL A 74 13.94 3.75 17.78
C VAL A 74 15.40 4.06 17.49
N ALA A 75 15.72 4.58 16.31
CA ALA A 75 17.08 4.98 15.95
C ALA A 75 17.56 6.08 16.91
N ALA A 76 16.82 7.17 17.06
CA ALA A 76 17.18 8.27 17.96
C ALA A 76 17.41 7.78 19.39
N HIS A 77 16.46 7.01 19.96
CA HIS A 77 16.63 6.45 21.30
C HIS A 77 17.85 5.52 21.41
N SER A 78 18.10 4.71 20.39
CA SER A 78 19.22 3.78 20.37
C SER A 78 20.58 4.48 20.23
N TRP A 79 20.66 5.55 19.43
CA TRP A 79 21.87 6.37 19.27
C TRP A 79 22.13 7.27 20.49
N LEU A 80 21.09 7.75 21.16
CA LEU A 80 21.18 8.49 22.43
C LEU A 80 21.61 7.58 23.60
N SER A 81 21.22 6.31 23.57
CA SER A 81 21.62 5.32 24.58
C SER A 81 23.09 4.93 24.40
N ARG A 82 23.99 5.46 25.24
CA ARG A 82 25.44 5.18 25.18
C ARG A 82 25.86 3.89 25.89
N THR A 83 24.97 3.26 26.66
CA THR A 83 25.28 2.10 27.50
C THR A 83 24.57 0.83 27.03
N ILE A 84 25.34 -0.25 26.84
CA ILE A 84 24.80 -1.58 26.54
C ILE A 84 24.27 -2.17 27.85
N THR A 85 22.97 -2.09 28.06
CA THR A 85 22.32 -2.68 29.23
C THR A 85 21.87 -4.11 28.92
N ARG A 86 22.09 -5.04 29.86
CA ARG A 86 21.50 -6.39 29.80
C ARG A 86 19.98 -6.24 29.90
N ARG A 87 19.26 -6.49 28.81
CA ARG A 87 17.79 -6.51 28.82
C ARG A 87 17.29 -7.95 28.99
N ARG A 88 16.39 -8.15 29.95
CA ARG A 88 15.78 -9.45 30.29
C ARG A 88 15.03 -10.12 29.11
N PHE A 89 14.66 -9.37 28.08
CA PHE A 89 13.84 -9.82 26.96
C PHE A 89 14.62 -10.02 25.65
N ARG A 90 15.67 -10.85 25.66
CA ARG A 90 16.51 -11.10 24.45
C ARG A 90 15.73 -11.73 23.29
N VAL A 91 14.88 -12.72 23.58
CA VAL A 91 14.06 -13.41 22.55
C VAL A 91 13.10 -12.43 21.87
N LEU A 92 12.39 -11.61 22.65
CA LEU A 92 11.45 -10.62 22.11
C LEU A 92 12.14 -9.59 21.20
N ARG A 93 13.38 -9.18 21.52
CA ARG A 93 14.18 -8.30 20.65
C ARG A 93 14.58 -8.98 19.35
N GLY A 94 14.95 -10.27 19.41
CA GLY A 94 15.23 -11.07 18.22
C GLY A 94 14.02 -11.17 17.29
N ILE A 95 12.84 -11.52 17.85
CA ILE A 95 11.58 -11.56 17.11
C ILE A 95 11.25 -10.19 16.51
N GLY A 96 11.37 -9.12 17.30
CA GLY A 96 11.14 -7.75 16.83
C GLY A 96 12.06 -7.37 15.66
N LEU A 97 13.34 -7.77 15.70
CA LEU A 97 14.28 -7.51 14.62
C LEU A 97 13.87 -8.23 13.32
N VAL A 98 13.52 -9.51 13.42
CA VAL A 98 13.05 -10.29 12.25
C VAL A 98 11.77 -9.70 11.68
N ALA A 99 10.81 -9.32 12.53
CA ALA A 99 9.59 -8.65 12.11
C ALA A 99 9.88 -7.31 11.43
N SER A 100 10.81 -6.50 11.96
CA SER A 100 11.24 -5.25 11.31
C SER A 100 11.83 -5.51 9.92
N CYS A 101 12.74 -6.48 9.77
CA CYS A 101 13.30 -6.82 8.46
C CYS A 101 12.21 -7.25 7.46
N ALA A 102 11.22 -8.03 7.89
CA ALA A 102 10.10 -8.43 7.06
C ALA A 102 9.24 -7.23 6.62
N VAL A 103 8.97 -6.28 7.51
CA VAL A 103 8.25 -5.03 7.17
C VAL A 103 9.03 -4.18 6.17
N LEU A 104 10.36 -4.07 6.31
CA LEU A 104 11.18 -3.32 5.36
C LEU A 104 11.20 -3.97 3.97
N ALA A 105 11.31 -5.30 3.92
CA ALA A 105 11.21 -6.05 2.66
C ALA A 105 9.83 -5.86 2.01
N LEU A 106 8.76 -5.86 2.81
CA LEU A 106 7.40 -5.60 2.32
C LEU A 106 7.26 -4.18 1.76
N ILE A 107 7.75 -3.15 2.45
CA ILE A 107 7.74 -1.77 1.94
C ILE A 107 8.48 -1.67 0.62
N TRP A 108 9.65 -2.30 0.52
CA TRP A 108 10.41 -2.33 -0.72
C TRP A 108 9.61 -2.94 -1.86
N TRP A 109 8.92 -4.05 -1.61
CA TRP A 109 8.10 -4.74 -2.61
C TRP A 109 6.83 -3.95 -2.99
N LEU A 110 6.28 -3.15 -2.08
CA LEU A 110 5.07 -2.35 -2.30
C LEU A 110 5.29 -1.08 -3.14
N VAL A 111 6.53 -0.78 -3.57
CA VAL A 111 6.78 0.36 -4.45
C VAL A 111 6.06 0.15 -5.79
N PRO A 112 5.16 1.06 -6.18
CA PRO A 112 4.28 0.85 -7.32
C PRO A 112 4.90 1.27 -8.66
N TYR A 113 4.32 0.72 -9.73
CA TYR A 113 4.51 1.15 -11.11
C TYR A 113 3.68 2.40 -11.38
N GLY A 114 4.38 3.51 -11.66
CA GLY A 114 3.75 4.80 -11.97
C GLY A 114 3.06 4.85 -13.34
N ALA A 115 2.20 5.85 -13.51
CA ALA A 115 1.55 6.14 -14.79
C ALA A 115 2.48 6.88 -15.76
N ALA A 116 2.43 6.51 -17.04
CA ALA A 116 3.16 7.19 -18.11
C ALA A 116 2.50 8.53 -18.49
N SER A 117 3.26 9.43 -19.13
CA SER A 117 2.78 10.77 -19.51
C SER A 117 1.47 10.80 -20.30
N PRO A 118 1.21 9.91 -21.29
CA PRO A 118 -0.07 9.89 -22.00
C PRO A 118 -1.26 9.61 -21.08
N ALA A 119 -1.07 8.71 -20.12
CA ALA A 119 -2.09 8.38 -19.13
C ALA A 119 -2.35 9.54 -18.16
N LEU A 120 -1.30 10.26 -17.76
CA LEU A 120 -1.44 11.47 -16.95
C LEU A 120 -2.13 12.61 -17.71
N ALA A 121 -1.85 12.77 -19.01
CA ALA A 121 -2.54 13.75 -19.84
C ALA A 121 -4.04 13.43 -19.97
N ALA A 122 -4.41 12.14 -20.03
CA ALA A 122 -5.79 11.71 -20.09
C ALA A 122 -6.59 11.94 -18.78
N MET A 123 -5.91 12.32 -17.69
CA MET A 123 -6.55 12.73 -16.43
C MET A 123 -7.07 14.17 -16.46
N THR A 124 -6.81 14.93 -17.52
CA THR A 124 -7.34 16.29 -17.69
C THR A 124 -8.76 16.25 -18.24
N SER A 125 -9.69 16.88 -17.50
CA SER A 125 -11.07 17.10 -17.95
C SER A 125 -11.12 17.95 -19.22
N ASP A 126 -12.16 17.78 -20.01
CA ASP A 126 -12.41 18.54 -21.23
C ASP A 126 -13.91 18.85 -21.42
N GLU A 127 -14.29 19.26 -22.64
CA GLU A 127 -15.67 19.62 -22.98
C GLU A 127 -16.61 18.40 -23.04
N THR A 128 -16.08 17.19 -23.22
CA THR A 128 -16.84 15.94 -23.42
C THR A 128 -16.99 15.12 -22.14
N PHE A 129 -16.04 15.21 -21.21
CA PHE A 129 -16.13 14.56 -19.91
C PHE A 129 -15.31 15.28 -18.82
N THR A 130 -15.66 15.01 -17.57
CA THR A 130 -14.96 15.50 -16.38
C THR A 130 -14.29 14.35 -15.64
N VAL A 131 -13.04 14.54 -15.22
CA VAL A 131 -12.29 13.63 -14.36
C VAL A 131 -12.37 14.12 -12.91
N THR A 132 -12.85 13.26 -12.01
CA THR A 132 -12.85 13.50 -10.58
C THR A 132 -11.99 12.45 -9.88
N GLU A 133 -11.03 12.89 -9.10
CA GLU A 133 -10.11 12.03 -8.36
C GLU A 133 -10.37 12.14 -6.85
N SER A 134 -10.57 11.00 -6.20
CA SER A 134 -10.70 10.89 -4.74
C SER A 134 -9.61 9.99 -4.15
N ALA A 135 -9.57 9.84 -2.83
CA ALA A 135 -8.62 8.95 -2.16
C ALA A 135 -8.82 7.46 -2.53
N SER A 136 -10.02 7.07 -2.97
CA SER A 136 -10.39 5.68 -3.20
C SER A 136 -10.71 5.34 -4.66
N GLN A 137 -10.87 6.31 -5.54
CA GLN A 137 -11.20 6.06 -6.95
C GLN A 137 -10.91 7.26 -7.85
N ILE A 138 -10.93 7.01 -9.16
CA ILE A 138 -11.00 7.99 -10.23
C ILE A 138 -12.34 7.74 -10.93
N VAL A 139 -13.07 8.82 -11.24
CA VAL A 139 -14.33 8.78 -11.97
C VAL A 139 -14.22 9.69 -13.19
N MET A 140 -14.53 9.15 -14.36
CA MET A 140 -14.69 9.92 -15.59
C MET A 140 -16.18 9.98 -15.92
N THR A 141 -16.75 11.18 -15.88
CA THR A 141 -18.18 11.40 -16.09
C THR A 141 -18.39 12.22 -17.36
N PRO A 142 -19.16 11.74 -18.33
CA PRO A 142 -19.52 12.51 -19.51
C PRO A 142 -20.21 13.84 -19.13
N THR A 143 -19.98 14.91 -19.90
CA THR A 143 -20.68 16.19 -19.71
C THR A 143 -22.10 16.18 -20.26
N SER A 144 -22.35 15.32 -21.25
CA SER A 144 -23.69 15.02 -21.77
C SER A 144 -24.46 14.07 -20.85
N THR A 145 -25.74 13.83 -21.15
CA THR A 145 -26.56 12.86 -20.40
C THR A 145 -25.87 11.49 -20.40
N PRO A 146 -25.47 10.97 -19.22
CA PRO A 146 -24.74 9.70 -19.16
C PRO A 146 -25.58 8.53 -19.64
N SER A 147 -24.93 7.56 -20.28
CA SER A 147 -25.53 6.26 -20.58
C SER A 147 -25.95 5.55 -19.30
N GLU A 148 -27.04 4.77 -19.37
CA GLU A 148 -27.42 3.83 -18.31
C GLU A 148 -26.40 2.67 -18.17
N VAL A 149 -25.45 2.54 -19.11
CA VAL A 149 -24.33 1.59 -19.04
C VAL A 149 -23.06 2.32 -18.59
N GLY A 150 -22.47 1.85 -17.50
CA GLY A 150 -21.19 2.32 -16.98
C GLY A 150 -20.11 1.24 -17.05
N VAL A 151 -18.88 1.65 -16.79
CA VAL A 151 -17.69 0.80 -16.85
C VAL A 151 -16.97 0.89 -15.52
N PHE A 152 -16.73 -0.25 -14.89
CA PHE A 152 -15.93 -0.35 -13.68
C PHE A 152 -14.66 -1.13 -14.01
N PHE A 153 -13.49 -0.51 -13.93
CA PHE A 153 -12.23 -1.11 -14.36
C PHE A 153 -11.26 -1.28 -13.20
N GLN A 154 -10.96 -2.52 -12.83
CA GLN A 154 -10.07 -2.87 -11.72
C GLN A 154 -8.58 -2.84 -12.14
N PRO A 155 -7.74 -1.97 -11.54
CA PRO A 155 -6.31 -1.92 -11.84
C PRO A 155 -5.55 -3.21 -11.52
N GLY A 156 -4.41 -3.39 -12.17
CA GLY A 156 -3.44 -4.45 -11.85
C GLY A 156 -2.70 -4.22 -10.55
N ALA A 157 -2.02 -5.26 -10.07
CA ALA A 157 -1.26 -5.22 -8.82
C ALA A 157 -0.13 -4.18 -8.89
N LEU A 158 -0.04 -3.32 -7.87
CA LEU A 158 0.99 -2.28 -7.74
C LEU A 158 1.01 -1.29 -8.92
N VAL A 159 -0.07 -1.15 -9.70
CA VAL A 159 -0.14 -0.18 -10.80
C VAL A 159 -0.93 1.05 -10.37
N ASP A 160 -0.42 2.24 -10.69
CA ASP A 160 -1.15 3.49 -10.53
C ASP A 160 -2.49 3.45 -11.30
N ALA A 161 -3.60 3.72 -10.62
CA ALA A 161 -4.93 3.76 -11.24
C ALA A 161 -5.00 4.74 -12.41
N ARG A 162 -4.23 5.84 -12.37
CA ARG A 162 -4.15 6.83 -13.44
C ARG A 162 -3.55 6.26 -14.73
N ALA A 163 -2.79 5.17 -14.66
CA ALA A 163 -2.20 4.52 -15.85
C ALA A 163 -3.26 4.02 -16.84
N TYR A 164 -4.49 3.77 -16.36
CA TYR A 164 -5.60 3.29 -17.18
C TYR A 164 -6.44 4.42 -17.80
N ALA A 165 -6.19 5.67 -17.41
CA ALA A 165 -6.97 6.81 -17.88
C ALA A 165 -6.95 6.94 -19.40
N ALA A 166 -5.79 6.84 -20.05
CA ALA A 166 -5.68 6.95 -21.51
C ALA A 166 -6.47 5.87 -22.26
N VAL A 167 -6.45 4.63 -21.78
CA VAL A 167 -7.13 3.50 -22.44
C VAL A 167 -8.64 3.57 -22.24
N LEU A 168 -9.10 4.08 -21.11
CA LEU A 168 -10.53 4.13 -20.77
C LEU A 168 -11.21 5.42 -21.19
N ARG A 169 -10.43 6.46 -21.52
CA ARG A 169 -10.92 7.78 -21.92
C ARG A 169 -11.94 7.72 -23.05
N ALA A 170 -11.70 6.92 -24.08
CA ALA A 170 -12.63 6.78 -25.21
C ALA A 170 -14.03 6.31 -24.79
N LEU A 171 -14.16 5.54 -23.69
CA LEU A 171 -15.45 5.10 -23.16
C LEU A 171 -16.20 6.23 -22.46
N ALA A 172 -15.46 7.13 -21.78
CA ALA A 172 -16.03 8.32 -21.18
C ALA A 172 -16.49 9.31 -22.26
N GLU A 173 -15.66 9.53 -23.29
CA GLU A 173 -15.98 10.37 -24.45
C GLU A 173 -17.20 9.84 -25.22
N SER A 174 -17.42 8.52 -25.23
CA SER A 174 -18.61 7.91 -25.85
C SER A 174 -19.87 7.93 -24.97
N GLY A 175 -19.83 8.59 -23.81
CA GLY A 175 -21.00 8.80 -22.95
C GLY A 175 -21.18 7.80 -21.81
N HIS A 176 -20.18 6.97 -21.48
CA HIS A 176 -20.24 6.06 -20.33
C HIS A 176 -19.58 6.66 -19.09
N VAL A 177 -20.17 6.44 -17.91
CA VAL A 177 -19.46 6.71 -16.66
C VAL A 177 -18.39 5.63 -16.46
N VAL A 178 -17.14 6.04 -16.30
CA VAL A 178 -16.01 5.12 -16.07
C VAL A 178 -15.48 5.29 -14.65
N LEU A 179 -15.36 4.20 -13.90
CA LEU A 179 -14.74 4.17 -12.58
C LEU A 179 -13.50 3.31 -12.54
N ILE A 180 -12.47 3.82 -11.86
CA ILE A 180 -11.20 3.14 -11.62
C ILE A 180 -10.91 3.19 -10.12
N PRO A 181 -11.09 2.11 -9.35
CA PRO A 181 -10.81 2.10 -7.92
C PRO A 181 -9.31 2.16 -7.62
N LYS A 182 -8.96 2.87 -6.56
CA LYS A 182 -7.61 2.90 -5.98
C LYS A 182 -7.51 1.87 -4.88
N GLN A 183 -6.73 0.84 -5.14
CA GLN A 183 -6.63 -0.33 -4.27
C GLN A 183 -5.71 -0.03 -3.08
N PRO A 184 -6.08 -0.40 -1.84
CA PRO A 184 -5.16 -0.35 -0.72
C PRO A 184 -3.89 -1.16 -1.03
N PHE A 185 -2.73 -0.52 -0.86
CA PHE A 185 -1.42 -1.11 -1.16
C PHE A 185 -1.26 -1.61 -2.61
N GLY A 186 -2.11 -1.17 -3.55
CA GLY A 186 -2.11 -1.67 -4.92
C GLY A 186 -2.54 -3.14 -5.05
N ILE A 187 -3.35 -3.65 -4.11
CA ILE A 187 -3.79 -5.05 -4.11
C ILE A 187 -5.31 -5.11 -4.27
N ALA A 188 -5.77 -5.63 -5.42
CA ALA A 188 -7.18 -5.68 -5.79
C ALA A 188 -8.06 -6.43 -4.79
N PHE A 189 -7.53 -7.51 -4.20
CA PHE A 189 -8.23 -8.32 -3.18
C PHE A 189 -8.51 -7.56 -1.88
N LEU A 190 -7.86 -6.42 -1.63
CA LEU A 190 -8.17 -5.56 -0.48
C LEU A 190 -9.30 -4.57 -0.76
N SER A 191 -9.83 -4.55 -1.99
CA SER A 191 -10.88 -3.64 -2.46
C SER A 191 -12.13 -4.37 -2.97
N THR A 192 -12.46 -5.55 -2.45
CA THR A 192 -13.59 -6.39 -2.92
C THR A 192 -14.96 -5.72 -2.84
N ARG A 193 -15.12 -4.65 -2.06
CA ARG A 193 -16.37 -3.87 -1.98
C ARG A 193 -16.39 -2.65 -2.92
N ALA A 194 -15.33 -2.43 -3.70
CA ALA A 194 -15.23 -1.26 -4.56
C ALA A 194 -16.32 -1.25 -5.63
N PHE A 195 -16.63 -2.39 -6.24
CA PHE A 195 -17.68 -2.48 -7.24
C PHE A 195 -19.06 -2.17 -6.65
N THR A 196 -19.45 -2.82 -5.54
CA THR A 196 -20.72 -2.51 -4.87
C THR A 196 -20.82 -1.04 -4.47
N SER A 197 -19.71 -0.44 -4.01
CA SER A 197 -19.69 0.99 -3.68
C SER A 197 -19.88 1.88 -4.91
N ALA A 198 -19.28 1.52 -6.05
CA ALA A 198 -19.48 2.23 -7.32
C ALA A 198 -20.96 2.23 -7.72
N GLN A 199 -21.66 1.10 -7.57
CA GLN A 199 -23.08 0.99 -7.89
C GLN A 199 -23.94 1.90 -7.01
N THR A 200 -23.67 1.93 -5.70
CA THR A 200 -24.40 2.79 -4.77
C THR A 200 -24.14 4.28 -5.02
N GLN A 201 -22.92 4.65 -5.42
CA GLN A 201 -22.55 6.06 -5.65
C GLN A 201 -23.02 6.60 -7.00
N HIS A 202 -23.33 5.73 -7.96
CA HIS A 202 -23.75 6.10 -9.31
C HIS A 202 -25.11 5.49 -9.69
N PRO A 203 -26.20 5.85 -8.98
CA PRO A 203 -27.52 5.27 -9.22
C PRO A 203 -28.11 5.48 -10.63
N PRO A 204 -27.73 6.50 -11.44
CA PRO A 204 -28.17 6.58 -12.84
C PRO A 204 -27.64 5.45 -13.73
N VAL A 205 -26.59 4.72 -13.31
CA VAL A 205 -26.03 3.61 -14.06
C VAL A 205 -26.77 2.32 -13.68
N ALA A 206 -27.63 1.85 -14.58
CA ALA A 206 -28.41 0.63 -14.41
C ALA A 206 -27.60 -0.64 -14.70
N ARG A 207 -26.62 -0.58 -15.61
CA ARG A 207 -25.80 -1.73 -16.01
C ARG A 207 -24.31 -1.41 -16.02
N TRP A 208 -23.50 -2.40 -15.71
CA TRP A 208 -22.06 -2.27 -15.55
C TRP A 208 -21.31 -3.28 -16.41
N VAL A 209 -20.33 -2.78 -17.15
CA VAL A 209 -19.28 -3.60 -17.75
C VAL A 209 -18.11 -3.63 -16.79
N LEU A 210 -17.70 -4.83 -16.36
CA LEU A 210 -16.57 -5.00 -15.45
C LEU A 210 -15.29 -5.26 -16.23
N GLY A 211 -14.34 -4.34 -16.15
CA GLY A 211 -13.01 -4.48 -16.71
C GLY A 211 -11.98 -4.86 -15.64
N GLY A 212 -10.90 -5.52 -16.03
CA GLY A 212 -9.77 -5.70 -15.13
C GLY A 212 -8.47 -6.12 -15.81
N HIS A 213 -7.36 -5.71 -15.23
CA HIS A 213 -6.01 -6.04 -15.71
C HIS A 213 -5.28 -6.97 -14.74
N SER A 214 -4.72 -8.08 -15.25
CA SER A 214 -3.93 -9.04 -14.44
C SER A 214 -4.65 -9.44 -13.14
N LEU A 215 -4.07 -9.14 -11.95
CA LEU A 215 -4.70 -9.37 -10.64
C LEU A 215 -6.08 -8.71 -10.51
N GLY A 216 -6.24 -7.50 -11.05
CA GLY A 216 -7.53 -6.82 -11.12
C GLY A 216 -8.55 -7.60 -11.94
N GLY A 217 -8.12 -8.24 -13.02
CA GLY A 217 -8.95 -9.14 -13.82
C GLY A 217 -9.46 -10.34 -13.02
N ALA A 218 -8.62 -10.94 -12.18
CA ALA A 218 -9.06 -12.04 -11.32
C ALA A 218 -10.15 -11.61 -10.31
N VAL A 219 -10.01 -10.41 -9.72
CA VAL A 219 -11.02 -9.85 -8.82
C VAL A 219 -12.30 -9.51 -9.58
N THR A 220 -12.19 -8.89 -10.75
CA THR A 220 -13.32 -8.63 -11.65
C THR A 220 -14.07 -9.90 -12.03
N ALA A 221 -13.38 -11.01 -12.30
CA ALA A 221 -14.01 -12.29 -12.59
C ALA A 221 -14.77 -12.84 -11.37
N ASN A 222 -14.20 -12.69 -10.17
CA ASN A 222 -14.85 -13.08 -8.93
C ASN A 222 -16.11 -12.24 -8.65
N ASP A 223 -16.03 -10.92 -8.87
CA ASP A 223 -17.17 -10.01 -8.72
C ASP A 223 -18.27 -10.38 -9.73
N ALA A 224 -17.94 -10.54 -11.01
CA ALA A 224 -18.89 -10.97 -12.03
C ALA A 224 -19.56 -12.32 -11.68
N GLN A 225 -18.79 -13.29 -11.16
CA GLN A 225 -19.33 -14.57 -10.71
C GLN A 225 -20.29 -14.41 -9.53
N ALA A 226 -19.99 -13.54 -8.57
CA ALA A 226 -20.85 -13.29 -7.42
C ALA A 226 -22.24 -12.77 -7.83
N PHE A 227 -22.32 -11.94 -8.88
CA PHE A 227 -23.58 -11.43 -9.41
C PHE A 227 -24.24 -12.34 -10.47
N SER A 228 -23.54 -13.35 -10.99
CA SER A 228 -24.06 -14.22 -12.08
C SER A 228 -25.33 -15.01 -11.74
N LYS A 229 -25.62 -15.21 -10.45
CA LYS A 229 -26.79 -15.96 -9.99
C LYS A 229 -28.03 -15.09 -9.76
N ASP A 230 -27.88 -13.77 -9.85
CA ASP A 230 -28.98 -12.83 -9.67
C ASP A 230 -29.61 -12.50 -11.04
N PRO A 231 -30.90 -12.81 -11.28
CA PRO A 231 -31.60 -12.42 -12.51
C PRO A 231 -31.68 -10.90 -12.70
N ALA A 232 -31.61 -10.13 -11.61
CA ALA A 232 -31.52 -8.68 -11.62
C ALA A 232 -30.07 -8.19 -11.66
N SER A 233 -29.13 -9.06 -12.05
CA SER A 233 -27.71 -8.73 -12.06
C SER A 233 -27.44 -7.44 -12.85
N PRO A 234 -26.79 -6.46 -12.23
CA PRO A 234 -26.40 -5.24 -12.89
C PRO A 234 -25.19 -5.43 -13.81
N VAL A 235 -24.58 -6.61 -13.88
CA VAL A 235 -23.39 -6.87 -14.71
C VAL A 235 -23.80 -7.26 -16.13
N ALA A 236 -23.52 -6.39 -17.10
CA ALA A 236 -23.84 -6.60 -18.52
C ALA A 236 -22.72 -7.29 -19.31
N GLY A 237 -21.48 -7.28 -18.82
CA GLY A 237 -20.36 -7.89 -19.51
C GLY A 237 -19.05 -7.78 -18.73
N VAL A 238 -18.04 -8.51 -19.19
CA VAL A 238 -16.70 -8.52 -18.57
C VAL A 238 -15.62 -8.33 -19.64
N ILE A 239 -14.62 -7.51 -19.34
CA ILE A 239 -13.46 -7.22 -20.20
C ILE A 239 -12.18 -7.57 -19.44
N PHE A 240 -11.35 -8.44 -20.01
CA PHE A 240 -10.04 -8.77 -19.44
C PHE A 240 -8.93 -8.15 -20.29
N SER A 241 -8.04 -7.41 -19.65
CA SER A 241 -6.86 -6.83 -20.28
C SER A 241 -5.60 -7.62 -19.88
N HIS A 242 -4.80 -7.99 -20.88
CA HIS A 242 -3.55 -8.73 -20.71
C HIS A 242 -2.37 -7.77 -20.42
N PRO A 243 -1.28 -8.24 -19.77
CA PRO A 243 -0.19 -7.40 -19.28
C PRO A 243 0.64 -6.60 -20.32
N THR A 244 0.41 -6.73 -21.62
CA THR A 244 1.47 -6.42 -22.59
C THR A 244 1.54 -5.01 -23.17
N GLN A 245 0.64 -4.05 -22.93
CA GLN A 245 0.72 -2.72 -23.58
C GLN A 245 0.06 -1.58 -22.76
N LEU A 246 0.62 -1.21 -21.61
CA LEU A 246 0.25 0.04 -20.90
C LEU A 246 1.43 1.03 -20.77
N GLN A 247 2.57 0.72 -21.40
CA GLN A 247 3.85 1.43 -21.19
C GLN A 247 4.38 2.17 -22.42
N THR A 248 3.66 2.22 -23.55
CA THR A 248 4.06 2.99 -24.73
C THR A 248 3.30 4.30 -24.82
#